data_AF-A0A7C6D8R0-F1
#
_entry.id   AF-A0A7C6D8R0-F1
#
_cell.length_a   1.000
_cell.length_b   1.000
_cell.length_c   1.000
_cell.angle_alpha   90.00
_cell.angle_beta   90.00
_cell.angle_gamma   90.00
#
_symmetry.space_group_name_H-M   'P 1'
#
loop_
_entity.id
_entity.type
_entity.pdbx_description
1 polymer ?
#
loop_
_entity_poly.entity_id
_entity_poly.type
_entity_poly.pdbx_seq_one_letter_code
_entity_poly.pdbx_strand_id
1 'polypeptide(L)'
;MQKWNARIFYNQAVFPWVGTRRLTTLNYALRHRRIKSKLPWPTCVYLEVIFDGTKEELENIIMDILHSDLDMYDLPLPDKVQIEGKYNEFIPLELLRKQFIKDYLDFEGLQRDMLS
;
A
#
# COMPACT_ATOMS: atom_id res chain seq x y z
N MET A 1 -20.45 -18.27 27.14
CA MET A 1 -20.55 -18.39 25.66
C MET A 1 -20.24 -17.04 25.04
N GLN A 2 -19.03 -16.85 24.49
CA GLN A 2 -18.68 -15.66 23.72
C GLN A 2 -19.29 -15.79 22.32
N LYS A 3 -20.15 -14.86 21.94
CA LYS A 3 -20.66 -14.72 20.56
C LYS A 3 -19.49 -14.27 19.69
N TRP A 4 -18.96 -15.17 18.87
CA TRP A 4 -18.06 -14.81 17.78
C TRP A 4 -18.89 -14.05 16.74
N ASN A 5 -18.82 -12.72 16.76
CA ASN A 5 -19.36 -11.88 15.70
C ASN A 5 -18.51 -12.08 14.44
N ALA A 6 -18.91 -13.01 13.58
CA ALA A 6 -18.34 -13.14 12.25
C ALA A 6 -18.72 -11.89 11.44
N ARG A 7 -17.85 -10.88 11.39
CA ARG A 7 -17.92 -9.80 10.41
C ARG A 7 -17.55 -10.36 9.05
N ILE A 8 -18.49 -10.34 8.11
CA ILE A 8 -18.26 -10.74 6.73
C ILE A 8 -17.55 -9.57 6.05
N PHE A 9 -16.28 -9.74 5.73
CA PHE A 9 -15.55 -8.75 4.94
C PHE A 9 -15.79 -9.01 3.45
N TYR A 10 -16.12 -7.98 2.70
CA TYR A 10 -16.17 -8.06 1.24
C TYR A 10 -14.79 -7.71 0.67
N ASN A 11 -14.33 -8.49 -0.32
CA ASN A 11 -13.11 -8.16 -1.06
C ASN A 11 -13.49 -7.20 -2.19
N GLN A 12 -13.03 -5.96 -2.09
CA GLN A 12 -13.21 -4.94 -3.13
C GLN A 12 -11.93 -4.85 -3.97
N ALA A 13 -12.08 -4.83 -5.29
CA ALA A 13 -10.97 -4.63 -6.22
C ALA A 13 -10.89 -3.14 -6.59
N VAL A 14 -9.77 -2.49 -6.28
CA VAL A 14 -9.51 -1.09 -6.61
C VAL A 14 -8.61 -1.04 -7.84
N PHE A 15 -9.07 -0.37 -8.89
CA PHE A 15 -8.37 -0.17 -10.15
C PHE A 15 -7.98 1.31 -10.29
N PRO A 16 -6.87 1.76 -9.68
CA PRO A 16 -6.45 3.16 -9.71
C PRO A 16 -5.84 3.61 -11.05
N TRP A 17 -5.67 2.69 -12.02
CA TRP A 17 -5.01 2.98 -13.31
C TRP A 17 -3.63 3.63 -13.17
N VAL A 18 -2.88 3.27 -12.12
CA VAL A 18 -1.51 3.74 -11.88
C VAL A 18 -0.48 2.63 -12.10
N GLY A 19 0.78 3.02 -12.30
CA GLY A 19 1.89 2.07 -12.42
C GLY A 19 2.19 1.31 -11.11
N THR A 20 2.94 0.21 -11.20
CA THR A 20 3.22 -0.73 -10.09
C THR A 20 3.81 -0.07 -8.84
N ARG A 21 4.70 0.92 -9.00
CA ARG A 21 5.32 1.66 -7.88
C ARG A 21 4.28 2.44 -7.07
N ARG A 22 3.40 3.16 -7.77
CA ARG A 22 2.31 3.95 -7.20
C ARG A 22 1.25 3.06 -6.57
N LEU A 23 0.90 1.96 -7.24
CA LEU A 23 -0.02 0.95 -6.70
C LEU A 23 0.52 0.31 -5.41
N THR A 24 1.82 0.01 -5.38
CA THR A 24 2.48 -0.52 -4.18
C THR A 24 2.50 0.51 -3.05
N THR A 25 2.69 1.78 -3.40
CA THR A 25 2.63 2.88 -2.44
C THR A 25 1.23 2.99 -1.82
N LEU A 26 0.17 2.97 -2.64
CA LEU A 26 -1.22 2.97 -2.18
C LEU A 26 -1.51 1.77 -1.26
N ASN A 27 -1.01 0.58 -1.60
CA ASN A 27 -1.14 -0.60 -0.75
C ASN A 27 -0.54 -0.39 0.65
N TYR A 28 0.67 0.17 0.74
CA TYR A 28 1.29 0.45 2.04
C TYR A 28 0.60 1.58 2.79
N ALA A 29 0.11 2.61 2.09
CA ALA A 29 -0.65 3.71 2.69
C ALA A 29 -1.99 3.24 3.30
N LEU A 30 -2.71 2.35 2.61
CA LEU A 30 -3.92 1.72 3.16
C LEU A 30 -3.60 0.89 4.41
N ARG A 31 -2.51 0.12 4.37
CA ARG A 31 -2.05 -0.65 5.54
C ARG A 31 -1.64 0.24 6.70
N HIS A 32 -1.07 1.41 6.44
CA HIS A 32 -0.77 2.41 7.47
C HIS A 32 -2.03 2.89 8.19
N ARG A 33 -3.16 3.05 7.46
CA ARG A 33 -4.50 3.30 8.04
C ARG A 33 -5.18 2.05 8.63
N ARG A 34 -4.44 0.94 8.81
CA ARG A 34 -4.93 -0.36 9.32
C ARG A 34 -5.98 -1.02 8.42
N ILE A 35 -6.04 -0.65 7.15
CA ILE A 35 -6.89 -1.30 6.15
C ILE A 35 -6.11 -2.46 5.54
N LYS A 36 -6.73 -3.62 5.53
CA LYS A 36 -6.11 -4.82 4.97
C LYS A 36 -6.18 -4.73 3.45
N SER A 37 -5.02 -4.65 2.81
CA SER A 37 -4.90 -4.70 1.35
C SER A 37 -3.77 -5.62 0.94
N LYS A 38 -3.90 -6.23 -0.24
CA LYS A 38 -2.88 -7.10 -0.84
C LYS A 38 -2.81 -6.90 -2.34
N LEU A 39 -1.60 -7.06 -2.86
CA LEU A 39 -1.33 -7.24 -4.28
C LEU A 39 -1.31 -8.76 -4.55
N PRO A 40 -2.29 -9.31 -5.29
CA PRO A 40 -2.34 -10.76 -5.52
C PRO A 40 -1.12 -11.29 -6.28
N TRP A 41 -0.53 -10.45 -7.14
CA TRP A 41 0.63 -10.78 -7.97
C TRP A 41 1.57 -9.58 -8.06
N PRO A 42 2.90 -9.76 -8.24
CA PRO A 42 3.84 -8.66 -8.44
C PRO A 42 3.53 -7.79 -9.67
N THR A 43 2.91 -8.37 -10.71
CA THR A 43 2.50 -7.71 -11.96
C THR A 43 1.03 -7.29 -11.96
N CYS A 44 0.38 -7.30 -10.80
CA CYS A 44 -1.05 -6.99 -10.71
C CYS A 44 -1.33 -5.51 -11.06
N VAL A 45 -2.43 -5.29 -11.76
CA VAL A 45 -2.93 -3.94 -12.14
C VAL A 45 -4.00 -3.40 -11.19
N TYR A 46 -4.37 -4.18 -10.16
CA TYR A 46 -5.39 -3.82 -9.19
C TYR A 46 -4.96 -4.19 -7.77
N LEU A 47 -5.60 -3.56 -6.80
CA LEU A 47 -5.41 -3.83 -5.38
C LEU A 47 -6.65 -4.55 -4.84
N GLU A 48 -6.45 -5.64 -4.09
CA GLU A 48 -7.53 -6.28 -3.36
C GLU A 48 -7.58 -5.72 -1.95
N VAL A 49 -8.67 -5.05 -1.60
CA VAL A 49 -8.90 -4.40 -0.31
C VAL A 49 -9.98 -5.17 0.43
N ILE A 50 -9.66 -5.59 1.65
CA ILE A 50 -10.57 -6.28 2.56
C ILE A 50 -11.12 -5.21 3.51
N PHE A 51 -12.33 -4.75 3.22
CA PHE A 51 -12.96 -3.61 3.90
C PHE A 51 -14.40 -3.94 4.32
N ASP A 52 -14.78 -3.43 5.50
CA ASP A 52 -16.09 -3.64 6.15
C ASP A 52 -16.90 -2.34 6.07
N GLY A 53 -17.14 -1.88 4.85
CA GLY A 53 -17.79 -0.60 4.56
C GLY A 53 -18.17 -0.44 3.09
N THR A 54 -18.73 0.71 2.74
CA THR A 54 -19.21 0.98 1.38
C THR A 54 -18.07 1.35 0.43
N LYS A 55 -18.35 1.31 -0.88
CA LYS A 55 -17.43 1.80 -1.91
C LYS A 55 -17.05 3.26 -1.68
N GLU A 56 -18.03 4.09 -1.32
CA GLU A 56 -17.87 5.53 -1.08
C GLU A 56 -16.99 5.81 0.13
N GLU A 57 -17.13 5.02 1.20
CA GLU A 57 -16.24 5.11 2.36
C GLU A 57 -14.79 4.77 1.99
N LEU A 58 -14.59 3.71 1.20
CA LEU A 58 -13.25 3.35 0.73
C LEU A 58 -12.65 4.44 -0.16
N GLU A 59 -13.43 5.01 -1.09
CA GLU A 59 -13.01 6.12 -1.93
C GLU A 59 -12.65 7.34 -1.10
N ASN A 60 -13.45 7.70 -0.10
CA ASN A 60 -13.15 8.79 0.82
C ASN A 60 -11.86 8.56 1.62
N ILE A 61 -11.59 7.33 2.05
CA ILE A 61 -10.34 7.00 2.73
C ILE A 61 -9.14 7.11 1.78
N ILE A 62 -9.28 6.64 0.54
CA ILE A 62 -8.22 6.81 -0.46
C ILE A 62 -7.97 8.30 -0.70
N MET A 63 -9.02 9.10 -0.84
CA MET A 63 -8.89 10.55 -1.00
C MET A 63 -8.26 11.23 0.22
N ASP A 64 -8.64 10.83 1.45
CA ASP A 64 -8.00 11.30 2.68
C ASP A 64 -6.51 10.98 2.72
N ILE A 65 -6.13 9.76 2.33
CA ILE A 65 -4.72 9.37 2.19
C ILE A 65 -4.01 10.28 1.18
N LEU A 66 -4.60 10.50 0.01
CA LEU A 66 -3.99 11.33 -1.05
C LEU A 66 -3.85 12.80 -0.66
N HIS A 67 -4.67 13.32 0.25
CA HIS A 67 -4.55 14.70 0.75
C HIS A 67 -3.75 14.80 2.06
N SER A 68 -3.29 13.66 2.61
CA SER A 68 -2.51 13.64 3.86
C SER A 68 -1.01 13.85 3.63
N ASP A 69 -0.34 14.40 4.64
CA ASP A 69 1.13 14.48 4.70
C ASP A 69 1.74 13.15 5.18
N LEU A 70 1.56 12.10 4.37
CA LEU A 70 2.05 10.75 4.69
C LEU A 70 3.58 10.68 4.61
N ASP A 71 4.23 10.38 5.73
CA ASP A 71 5.66 10.02 5.72
C ASP A 71 5.83 8.57 5.23
N MET A 72 6.58 8.39 4.14
CA MET A 72 6.88 7.07 3.58
C MET A 72 7.77 6.22 4.50
N TYR A 73 8.53 6.82 5.42
CA TYR A 73 9.35 6.07 6.39
C TYR A 73 8.52 5.39 7.48
N ASP A 74 7.33 5.93 7.78
CA ASP A 74 6.39 5.41 8.78
C ASP A 74 5.52 4.26 8.24
N LEU A 75 5.65 3.94 6.95
CA LEU A 75 4.90 2.86 6.33
C LEU A 75 5.22 1.49 6.96
N PRO A 76 4.21 0.61 7.12
CA PRO A 76 4.37 -0.73 7.69
C PRO A 76 4.99 -1.69 6.66
N LEU A 77 6.25 -1.43 6.29
CA LEU A 77 7.04 -2.27 5.39
C LEU A 77 7.60 -3.49 6.14
N PRO A 78 7.70 -4.67 5.50
CA PRO A 78 8.35 -5.84 6.07
C PRO A 78 9.83 -5.59 6.45
N ASP A 79 10.34 -6.32 7.45
CA ASP A 79 11.73 -6.16 7.94
C ASP A 79 12.79 -6.46 6.88
N LYS A 80 12.48 -7.34 5.91
CA LYS A 80 13.38 -7.76 4.83
C LYS A 80 13.01 -7.15 3.48
N VAL A 81 12.34 -5.99 3.48
CA VAL A 81 11.97 -5.31 2.23
C VAL A 81 13.24 -4.86 1.49
N GLN A 82 13.36 -5.23 0.22
CA GLN A 82 14.51 -4.90 -0.61
C GLN A 82 14.14 -4.95 -2.09
N ILE A 83 14.81 -4.12 -2.89
CA ILE A 83 14.82 -4.24 -4.36
C ILE A 83 15.83 -5.33 -4.71
N GLU A 84 15.58 -6.13 -5.75
CA GLU A 84 16.52 -7.16 -6.19
C GLU A 84 17.86 -6.54 -6.62
N GLY A 85 18.96 -7.00 -6.03
CA GLY A 85 20.29 -6.46 -6.27
C GLY A 85 21.39 -7.47 -5.96
N LYS A 86 22.41 -7.50 -6.82
CA LYS A 86 23.53 -8.46 -6.74
C LYS A 86 24.32 -8.39 -5.43
N TYR A 87 24.38 -7.22 -4.81
CA TYR A 87 25.20 -6.96 -3.62
C TYR A 87 24.38 -6.80 -2.34
N ASN A 88 23.08 -7.14 -2.34
CA ASN A 88 22.21 -6.94 -1.18
C ASN A 88 22.70 -7.69 0.06
N GLU A 89 23.34 -8.84 -0.10
CA GLU A 89 23.89 -9.62 1.02
C GLU A 89 24.99 -8.88 1.80
N PHE A 90 25.63 -7.88 1.18
CA PHE A 90 26.69 -7.08 1.79
C PHE A 90 26.19 -5.74 2.35
N ILE A 91 24.91 -5.41 2.17
CA ILE A 91 24.33 -4.12 2.55
C ILE A 91 23.45 -4.32 3.81
N PRO A 92 23.63 -3.48 4.85
CA PRO A 92 22.73 -3.49 6.01
C PRO A 92 21.25 -3.33 5.62
N LEU A 93 20.37 -4.12 6.25
CA LEU A 93 18.92 -4.12 5.96
C LEU A 93 18.29 -2.73 6.09
N GLU A 94 18.77 -1.90 7.01
CA GLU A 94 18.30 -0.52 7.17
C GLU A 94 18.55 0.36 5.94
N LEU A 95 19.67 0.14 5.22
CA LEU A 95 20.00 0.88 4.01
C LEU A 95 19.18 0.36 2.83
N LEU A 96 18.97 -0.95 2.73
CA LEU A 96 18.09 -1.55 1.73
C LEU A 96 16.64 -1.08 1.89
N ARG A 97 16.16 -0.93 3.13
CA ARG A 97 14.85 -0.34 3.42
C ARG A 97 14.77 1.11 2.96
N LYS A 98 15.78 1.93 3.25
CA LYS A 98 15.85 3.33 2.79
C LYS A 98 15.86 3.41 1.26
N GLN A 99 16.61 2.54 0.60
CA GLN A 99 16.64 2.44 -0.85
C GLN A 99 15.25 2.08 -1.40
N PHE A 100 14.59 1.08 -0.82
CA PHE A 100 13.25 0.69 -1.24
C PHE A 100 12.26 1.85 -1.13
N ILE A 101 12.28 2.60 -0.02
CA ILE A 101 11.40 3.75 0.18
C ILE A 101 11.65 4.83 -0.89
N LYS A 102 12.92 5.13 -1.21
CA LYS A 102 13.27 6.21 -2.14
C LYS A 102 13.10 5.83 -3.62
N ASP A 103 13.49 4.61 -3.98
CA ASP A 103 13.62 4.20 -5.38
C ASP A 103 12.39 3.43 -5.88
N TYR A 104 11.63 2.81 -4.97
CA TYR A 104 10.49 1.95 -5.33
C TYR A 104 9.13 2.55 -4.98
N LEU A 105 9.01 3.29 -3.87
CA LEU A 105 7.76 3.97 -3.51
C LEU A 105 7.72 5.37 -4.16
N ASP A 106 6.52 5.80 -4.54
CA ASP A 106 6.27 7.05 -5.28
C ASP A 106 4.92 7.63 -4.83
N PHE A 107 4.90 8.32 -3.69
CA PHE A 107 3.69 8.94 -3.16
C PHE A 107 3.30 10.19 -3.93
N GLU A 108 4.26 11.06 -4.25
CA GLU A 108 4.01 12.26 -5.06
C GLU A 108 3.47 11.90 -6.45
N GLY A 109 4.03 10.88 -7.10
CA GLY A 109 3.52 10.40 -8.38
C GLY A 109 2.14 9.75 -8.27
N LEU A 110 1.85 9.07 -7.15
CA LEU A 110 0.51 8.55 -6.87
C LEU A 110 -0.51 9.69 -6.73
N GLN A 111 -0.19 10.74 -5.97
CA GLN A 111 -1.04 11.94 -5.85
C GLN A 111 -1.26 12.58 -7.22
N ARG A 112 -0.20 12.78 -7.99
CA ARG A 112 -0.30 13.39 -9.32
C ARG A 112 -1.22 12.60 -10.25
N ASP A 113 -1.12 11.27 -10.29
CA ASP A 113 -1.93 10.45 -11.20
C ASP A 113 -3.40 10.34 -10.76
N MET A 114 -3.66 10.38 -9.45
CA MET A 114 -5.00 10.16 -8.89
C MET A 114 -5.79 11.45 -8.69
N LEU A 115 -5.10 12.60 -8.57
CA LEU A 115 -5.71 13.92 -8.40
C LEU A 115 -5.72 14.74 -9.70
N SER A 116 -5.15 14.22 -10.80
CA SER A 116 -5.15 14.88 -12.13
C SER A 116 -6.51 14.91 -12.80
#